data_AF-A0A1D6PVT4-F1
#
_entry.id   AF-A0A1D6PVT4-F1
#
_cell.length_a   1.000
_cell.length_b   1.000
_cell.length_c   1.000
_cell.angle_alpha   90.00
_cell.angle_beta   90.00
_cell.angle_gamma   90.00
#
_symmetry.space_group_name_H-M   'P 1'
#
loop_
_entity.id
_entity.type
_entity.pdbx_description
1 polymer ?
#
loop_
_entity_poly.entity_id
_entity_poly.type
_entity_poly.pdbx_seq_one_letter_code
_entity_poly.pdbx_strand_id
1 'polypeptide(L)'
;MLLTYEAMAEAAKFATVWVPFCRKHGIEPRGPESYFELKSHPYMGRSQEDFVNDRRRVRRDYDEFKARINGLENDIRQRSDAYNAARGLKDGEPRATWMADGTQWEGTWVEPSENHRKGDHAGIVLVLLNHPSHSRQLGPPASADNPLDLSMVDVRLPMLVYVSREKRPGHNHQKKAGAMNALTRCSAVLSNSPFILNLDCDHYINNSQALRAGICFMLGRDSDTVAFVQFPQRFEGVDPTDLYANHNRIFFDGTLRALDGMQGPIYVGTGCLFRRITLYGFDPPRINVGGPCFPSLGGMFAKTKYEKPGLELTTKAAVAKGKHGFLPMPKKSYGKSDAFADTIPMASHPSPFAAAAAVVAEEATIAEAVAVCAAAYEKKTGWGSDIGWVYGTVTEDVVTGYRMHIKGWRSRYCSIYPHAFIGTAPINLTERLFQVLRWSTGSLEIFFSRNNPLFGSTFLHPLQRVAYINITTGPPPCSTCTWPSCWARC
;
A
#
# COMPACT_ATOMS: atom_id res chain seq x y z
N MET A 1 0.78 -3.43 -20.72
CA MET A 1 1.11 -2.35 -19.76
C MET A 1 0.32 -1.09 -20.05
N LEU A 2 0.26 -0.66 -21.31
CA LEU A 2 -0.52 0.50 -21.73
C LEU A 2 -2.00 0.42 -21.32
N LEU A 3 -2.65 -0.75 -21.46
CA LEU A 3 -4.04 -0.95 -21.01
C LEU A 3 -4.27 -0.52 -19.56
N THR A 4 -3.38 -0.90 -18.63
CA THR A 4 -3.50 -0.53 -17.22
C THR A 4 -3.30 0.97 -17.00
N TYR A 5 -2.37 1.58 -17.73
CA TYR A 5 -2.15 3.03 -17.67
C TYR A 5 -3.37 3.80 -18.16
N GLU A 6 -3.90 3.47 -19.34
CA GLU A 6 -5.07 4.14 -19.90
C GLU A 6 -6.33 3.89 -19.07
N ALA A 7 -6.49 2.68 -18.49
CA ALA A 7 -7.57 2.40 -17.54
C ALA A 7 -7.47 3.27 -16.28
N MET A 8 -6.26 3.49 -15.75
CA MET A 8 -6.03 4.41 -14.63
C MET A 8 -6.31 5.86 -15.02
N ALA A 9 -5.98 6.27 -16.25
CA ALA A 9 -6.27 7.61 -16.76
C ALA A 9 -7.78 7.85 -16.90
N GLU A 10 -8.53 6.88 -17.42
CA GLU A 10 -10.00 6.93 -17.46
C GLU A 10 -10.61 6.94 -16.05
N ALA A 11 -10.06 6.16 -15.11
CA ALA A 11 -10.50 6.18 -13.72
C ALA A 11 -10.21 7.55 -13.06
N ALA A 12 -9.08 8.18 -13.36
CA ALA A 12 -8.74 9.51 -12.88
C ALA A 12 -9.71 10.58 -13.41
N LYS A 13 -10.13 10.48 -14.69
CA LYS A 13 -11.18 11.33 -15.26
C LYS A 13 -12.51 11.13 -14.53
N PHE A 14 -12.95 9.89 -14.35
CA PHE A 14 -14.20 9.60 -13.64
C PHE A 14 -14.17 10.05 -12.16
N ALA A 15 -13.00 9.99 -11.51
CA ALA A 15 -12.83 10.46 -10.14
C ALA A 15 -13.19 11.94 -9.95
N THR A 16 -13.06 12.78 -10.99
CA THR A 16 -13.45 14.21 -10.96
C THR A 16 -14.94 14.42 -10.68
N VAL A 17 -15.78 13.44 -11.02
CA VAL A 17 -17.23 13.47 -10.76
C VAL A 17 -17.57 12.63 -9.52
N TRP A 18 -16.98 11.43 -9.42
CA TRP A 18 -17.26 10.48 -8.34
C TRP A 18 -16.87 11.00 -6.96
N VAL A 19 -15.68 11.61 -6.83
CA VAL A 19 -15.16 12.06 -5.53
C VAL A 19 -15.99 13.22 -4.94
N PRO A 20 -16.33 14.29 -5.70
CA PRO A 20 -17.22 15.32 -5.20
C PRO A 20 -18.62 14.80 -4.87
N PHE A 21 -19.21 13.93 -5.70
CA PHE A 21 -20.50 13.28 -5.41
C PHE A 21 -20.45 12.51 -4.08
N CYS A 22 -19.40 11.71 -3.89
CA CYS A 22 -19.12 10.98 -2.66
C CYS A 22 -19.02 11.87 -1.42
N ARG A 23 -18.41 13.06 -1.56
CA ARG A 23 -18.26 14.04 -0.47
C ARG A 23 -19.56 14.77 -0.18
N LYS A 24 -20.30 15.17 -1.22
CA LYS A 24 -21.59 15.88 -1.13
C LYS A 24 -22.63 15.06 -0.37
N HIS A 25 -22.74 13.78 -0.72
CA HIS A 25 -23.82 12.91 -0.22
C HIS A 25 -23.38 11.89 0.83
N GLY A 26 -22.11 11.90 1.25
CA GLY A 26 -21.60 10.98 2.27
C GLY A 26 -21.67 9.51 1.85
N ILE A 27 -21.43 9.22 0.58
CA ILE A 27 -21.61 7.89 -0.02
C ILE A 27 -20.69 6.83 0.59
N GLU A 28 -21.24 5.69 1.00
CA GLU A 28 -20.49 4.47 1.35
C GLU A 28 -21.20 3.24 0.76
N PRO A 29 -20.47 2.21 0.26
CA PRO A 29 -19.02 2.14 0.10
C PRO A 29 -18.48 3.12 -0.95
N ARG A 30 -17.16 3.34 -0.95
CA ARG A 30 -16.51 4.27 -1.90
C ARG A 30 -16.22 3.64 -3.27
N GLY A 31 -16.27 2.32 -3.38
CA GLY A 31 -16.18 1.61 -4.65
C GLY A 31 -17.48 1.79 -5.46
N PRO A 32 -17.43 2.34 -6.69
CA PRO A 32 -18.64 2.64 -7.44
C PRO A 32 -19.40 1.38 -7.85
N GLU A 33 -18.72 0.31 -8.29
CA GLU A 33 -19.36 -0.97 -8.61
C GLU A 33 -20.13 -1.51 -7.40
N SER A 34 -19.45 -1.69 -6.26
CA SER A 34 -20.05 -2.19 -5.02
C SER A 34 -21.19 -1.29 -4.52
N TYR A 35 -21.07 0.03 -4.63
CA TYR A 35 -22.12 0.98 -4.25
C TYR A 35 -23.38 0.80 -5.11
N PHE A 36 -23.21 0.74 -6.41
CA PHE A 36 -24.31 0.69 -7.36
C PHE A 36 -25.01 -0.67 -7.43
N GLU A 37 -24.39 -1.73 -6.92
CA GLU A 37 -24.98 -3.06 -6.73
C GLU A 37 -25.81 -3.20 -5.44
N LEU A 38 -25.70 -2.26 -4.50
CA LEU A 38 -26.45 -2.33 -3.25
C LEU A 38 -27.96 -2.32 -3.50
N LYS A 39 -28.67 -3.30 -2.94
CA LYS A 39 -30.15 -3.38 -3.01
C LYS A 39 -30.84 -2.19 -2.35
N SER A 40 -30.22 -1.61 -1.33
CA SER A 40 -30.75 -0.47 -0.57
C SER A 40 -29.65 0.56 -0.34
N HIS A 41 -29.96 1.82 -0.57
CA HIS A 41 -29.01 2.92 -0.41
C HIS A 41 -29.47 3.78 0.77
N PRO A 42 -28.84 3.66 1.96
CA PRO A 42 -29.18 4.53 3.08
C PRO A 42 -28.81 5.97 2.73
N TYR A 43 -29.81 6.80 2.45
CA TYR A 43 -29.62 8.23 2.21
C TYR A 43 -29.59 8.98 3.55
N MET A 44 -28.46 9.62 3.85
CA MET A 44 -28.27 10.42 5.06
C MET A 44 -28.15 11.93 4.76
N GLY A 45 -28.53 12.34 3.53
CA GLY A 45 -28.40 13.73 3.09
C GLY A 45 -29.65 14.58 3.38
N ARG A 46 -29.57 15.85 2.96
CA ARG A 46 -30.56 16.89 3.32
C ARG A 46 -31.69 17.09 2.30
N SER A 47 -31.50 16.69 1.04
CA SER A 47 -32.44 16.89 -0.08
C SER A 47 -32.52 15.63 -0.94
N GLN A 48 -33.63 14.90 -0.79
CA GLN A 48 -33.84 13.62 -1.48
C GLN A 48 -33.95 13.80 -3.00
N GLU A 49 -34.52 14.91 -3.47
CA GLU A 49 -34.67 15.20 -4.90
C GLU A 49 -33.30 15.46 -5.56
N ASP A 50 -32.49 16.35 -4.97
CA ASP A 50 -31.14 16.63 -5.45
C ASP A 50 -30.29 15.37 -5.50
N PHE A 51 -30.38 14.53 -4.46
CA PHE A 51 -29.68 13.26 -4.42
C PHE A 51 -30.12 12.31 -5.54
N VAL A 52 -31.42 12.18 -5.79
CA VAL A 52 -31.95 11.30 -6.84
C VAL A 52 -31.49 11.77 -8.22
N ASN A 53 -31.48 13.08 -8.47
CA ASN A 53 -31.03 13.65 -9.74
C ASN A 53 -29.52 13.49 -9.92
N ASP A 54 -28.72 13.85 -8.92
CA ASP A 54 -27.27 13.67 -8.91
C ASP A 54 -26.90 12.19 -9.10
N ARG A 55 -27.54 11.28 -8.35
CA ARG A 55 -27.27 9.83 -8.44
C ARG A 55 -27.60 9.28 -9.83
N ARG A 56 -28.72 9.69 -10.43
CA ARG A 56 -29.09 9.27 -11.80
C ARG A 56 -28.03 9.72 -12.81
N ARG A 57 -27.55 10.96 -12.70
CA ARG A 57 -26.47 11.48 -13.54
C ARG A 57 -25.18 10.70 -13.35
N VAL A 58 -24.70 10.58 -12.12
CA VAL A 58 -23.43 9.89 -11.82
C VAL A 58 -23.49 8.41 -12.20
N ARG A 59 -24.66 7.76 -12.08
CA ARG A 59 -24.84 6.38 -12.56
C ARG A 59 -24.62 6.27 -14.07
N ARG A 60 -25.21 7.17 -14.86
CA ARG A 60 -24.99 7.21 -16.31
C ARG A 60 -23.52 7.44 -16.65
N ASP A 61 -22.88 8.41 -16.00
CA ASP A 61 -21.47 8.71 -16.22
C ASP A 61 -20.57 7.51 -15.84
N TYR A 62 -20.98 6.72 -14.83
CA TYR A 62 -20.32 5.46 -14.45
C TYR A 62 -20.50 4.35 -15.49
N ASP A 63 -21.72 4.15 -16.00
CA ASP A 63 -22.00 3.14 -17.02
C ASP A 63 -21.24 3.47 -18.33
N GLU A 64 -21.14 4.74 -18.70
CA GLU A 64 -20.29 5.21 -19.82
C GLU A 64 -18.79 4.97 -19.56
N PHE A 65 -18.32 5.27 -18.34
CA PHE A 65 -16.94 4.96 -17.93
C PHE A 65 -16.67 3.45 -18.05
N LYS A 66 -17.57 2.59 -17.58
CA LYS A 66 -17.45 1.14 -17.66
C LYS A 66 -17.41 0.66 -19.12
N ALA A 67 -18.23 1.24 -20.00
CA ALA A 67 -18.20 0.96 -21.43
C ALA A 67 -16.84 1.32 -22.07
N ARG A 68 -16.27 2.49 -21.73
CA ARG A 68 -14.92 2.89 -22.20
C ARG A 68 -13.84 1.92 -21.72
N ILE A 69 -13.86 1.52 -20.44
CA ILE A 69 -12.91 0.55 -19.91
C ILE A 69 -13.01 -0.81 -20.65
N ASN A 70 -14.23 -1.29 -20.92
CA ASN A 70 -14.42 -2.55 -21.62
C ASN A 70 -13.97 -2.51 -23.09
N GLY A 71 -14.07 -1.36 -23.76
CA GLY A 71 -13.62 -1.16 -25.14
C GLY A 71 -12.11 -0.96 -25.28
N LEU A 72 -11.43 -0.56 -24.19
CA LEU A 72 -10.07 -0.03 -24.22
C LEU A 72 -9.03 -0.97 -24.85
N GLU A 73 -9.13 -2.28 -24.61
CA GLU A 73 -8.20 -3.25 -25.20
C GLU A 73 -8.29 -3.24 -26.74
N ASN A 74 -9.52 -3.17 -27.28
CA ASN A 74 -9.75 -3.13 -28.71
C ASN A 74 -9.33 -1.77 -29.29
N ASP A 75 -9.62 -0.66 -28.59
CA ASP A 75 -9.24 0.69 -29.01
C ASP A 75 -7.71 0.82 -29.15
N ILE A 76 -6.95 0.31 -28.17
CA ILE A 76 -5.48 0.32 -28.20
C ILE A 76 -4.95 -0.47 -29.40
N ARG A 77 -5.55 -1.64 -29.69
CA ARG A 77 -5.16 -2.47 -30.83
C ARG A 77 -5.44 -1.76 -32.16
N GLN A 78 -6.67 -1.32 -32.38
CA GLN A 78 -7.07 -0.64 -33.62
C GLN A 78 -6.23 0.62 -33.87
N ARG A 79 -6.02 1.44 -32.82
CA ARG A 79 -5.16 2.63 -32.91
C ARG A 79 -3.73 2.26 -33.27
N SER A 80 -3.17 1.24 -32.63
CA SER A 80 -1.81 0.81 -32.91
C SER A 80 -1.65 0.29 -34.34
N ASP A 81 -2.63 -0.48 -34.83
CA ASP A 81 -2.66 -0.96 -36.22
C ASP A 81 -2.76 0.18 -37.23
N ALA A 82 -3.59 1.20 -36.94
CA ALA A 82 -3.72 2.38 -37.80
C ALA A 82 -2.41 3.17 -37.89
N TYR A 83 -1.72 3.42 -36.77
CA TYR A 83 -0.43 4.12 -36.77
C TYR A 83 0.68 3.30 -37.46
N ASN A 84 0.70 1.98 -37.23
CA ASN A 84 1.63 1.06 -37.87
C ASN A 84 1.42 1.02 -39.39
N ALA A 85 0.16 1.01 -39.85
CA ALA A 85 -0.18 1.07 -41.27
C ALA A 85 0.20 2.42 -41.91
N ALA A 86 -0.08 3.53 -41.22
CA ALA A 86 0.23 4.88 -41.71
C ALA A 86 1.74 5.12 -41.89
N ARG A 87 2.59 4.42 -41.12
CA ARG A 87 4.05 4.49 -41.25
C ARG A 87 4.62 3.65 -42.38
N GLY A 88 3.83 2.78 -43.02
CA GLY A 88 4.30 1.92 -44.11
C GLY A 88 5.39 0.96 -43.66
N LEU A 89 5.21 0.31 -42.50
CA LEU A 89 6.16 -0.68 -41.96
C LEU A 89 6.51 -1.73 -43.02
N LYS A 90 7.81 -1.98 -43.17
CA LYS A 90 8.29 -3.08 -44.03
C LYS A 90 8.10 -4.43 -43.33
N ASP A 91 8.01 -5.50 -44.11
CA ASP A 91 7.96 -6.86 -43.57
C ASP A 91 9.17 -7.12 -42.64
N GLY A 92 8.88 -7.48 -41.39
CA GLY A 92 9.89 -7.76 -40.36
C GLY A 92 10.20 -6.59 -39.42
N GLU A 93 9.66 -5.39 -39.64
CA GLU A 93 9.82 -4.28 -38.69
C GLU A 93 8.94 -4.47 -37.43
N PRO A 94 9.44 -4.13 -36.23
CA PRO A 94 8.68 -4.27 -34.99
C PRO A 94 7.38 -3.44 -34.99
N ARG A 95 6.26 -4.07 -34.66
CA ARG A 95 4.97 -3.40 -34.55
C ARG A 95 4.84 -2.71 -33.19
N ALA A 96 5.03 -1.40 -33.20
CA ALA A 96 4.96 -0.58 -32.00
C ALA A 96 3.53 -0.54 -31.42
N THR A 97 3.44 -0.43 -30.11
CA THR A 97 2.19 -0.09 -29.42
C THR A 97 2.12 1.41 -29.22
N TRP A 98 1.02 2.02 -29.64
CA TRP A 98 0.91 3.48 -29.73
C TRP A 98 0.01 4.06 -28.66
N MET A 99 0.42 5.20 -28.10
CA MET A 99 -0.37 6.02 -27.21
C MET A 99 -1.37 6.88 -27.98
N ALA A 100 -2.35 7.46 -27.27
CA ALA A 100 -3.36 8.34 -27.86
C ALA A 100 -2.78 9.63 -28.49
N ASP A 101 -1.65 10.11 -27.97
CA ASP A 101 -0.93 11.30 -28.47
C ASP A 101 -0.05 11.02 -29.70
N GLY A 102 -0.04 9.79 -30.20
CA GLY A 102 0.78 9.38 -31.34
C GLY A 102 2.24 9.11 -31.00
N THR A 103 2.60 9.00 -29.71
CA THR A 103 3.92 8.51 -29.28
C THR A 103 3.93 6.98 -29.11
N GLN A 104 5.12 6.38 -29.15
CA GLN A 104 5.28 4.95 -28.89
C GLN A 104 5.32 4.69 -27.38
N TRP A 105 4.64 3.63 -26.93
CA TRP A 105 4.65 3.24 -25.52
C TRP A 105 6.03 2.74 -25.11
N GLU A 106 6.65 3.35 -24.11
CA GLU A 106 8.01 2.96 -23.67
C GLU A 106 8.07 1.58 -22.99
N GLY A 107 6.93 1.09 -22.51
CA GLY A 107 6.86 -0.17 -21.77
C GLY A 107 6.71 -1.38 -22.68
N THR A 108 6.12 -2.45 -22.15
CA THR A 108 5.86 -3.66 -22.93
C THR A 108 4.79 -3.42 -24.00
N TRP A 109 5.14 -3.75 -25.24
CA TRP A 109 4.26 -3.73 -26.41
C TRP A 109 3.35 -4.97 -26.48
N VAL A 110 2.28 -4.87 -27.25
CA VAL A 110 1.39 -6.01 -27.59
C VAL A 110 2.19 -7.09 -28.32
N GLU A 111 2.95 -6.69 -29.33
CA GLU A 111 3.93 -7.54 -30.00
C GLU A 111 5.31 -7.32 -29.37
N PRO A 112 5.88 -8.33 -28.69
CA PRO A 112 7.15 -8.17 -27.99
C PRO A 112 8.30 -7.80 -28.93
N SER A 113 9.00 -6.72 -28.61
CA SER A 113 10.22 -6.28 -29.31
C SER A 113 11.40 -6.15 -28.35
N GLU A 114 12.60 -5.89 -28.88
CA GLU A 114 13.76 -5.51 -28.09
C GLU A 114 13.44 -4.26 -27.25
N ASN A 115 13.83 -4.25 -25.96
CA ASN A 115 13.50 -3.19 -25.00
C ASN A 115 11.98 -2.96 -24.74
N HIS A 116 11.08 -3.74 -25.33
CA HIS A 116 9.63 -3.58 -25.20
C HIS A 116 8.91 -4.92 -24.95
N ARG A 117 9.52 -5.82 -24.18
CA ARG A 117 8.94 -7.13 -23.84
C ARG A 117 8.78 -7.35 -22.34
N LYS A 118 8.05 -8.39 -21.96
CA LYS A 118 7.89 -8.76 -20.54
C LYS A 118 9.25 -9.11 -19.95
N GLY A 119 9.72 -8.32 -18.98
CA GLY A 119 11.03 -8.49 -18.35
C GLY A 119 12.18 -7.72 -19.01
N ASP A 120 11.91 -6.96 -20.09
CA ASP A 120 12.87 -6.06 -20.71
C ASP A 120 12.13 -4.82 -21.22
N HIS A 121 12.09 -3.78 -20.38
CA HIS A 121 11.49 -2.49 -20.70
C HIS A 121 12.01 -1.39 -19.77
N ALA A 122 11.95 -0.15 -20.25
CA ALA A 122 12.31 1.03 -19.48
C ALA A 122 11.40 1.22 -18.24
N GLY A 123 11.90 1.99 -17.28
CA GLY A 123 11.12 2.46 -16.15
C GLY A 123 10.27 3.66 -16.54
N ILE A 124 9.02 3.69 -16.10
CA ILE A 124 8.02 4.71 -16.46
C ILE A 124 7.43 5.26 -15.16
N VAL A 125 7.42 6.58 -15.01
CA VAL A 125 6.72 7.30 -13.94
C VAL A 125 5.86 8.38 -14.58
N LEU A 126 4.54 8.28 -14.44
CA LEU A 126 3.59 9.22 -15.02
C LEU A 126 2.66 9.75 -13.93
N VAL A 127 2.55 11.07 -13.80
CA VAL A 127 1.65 11.74 -12.86
C VAL A 127 0.32 11.98 -13.56
N LEU A 128 -0.75 11.28 -13.15
CA LEU A 128 -2.09 11.40 -13.75
C LEU A 128 -2.92 12.49 -13.08
N LEU A 129 -2.75 12.65 -11.76
CA LEU A 129 -3.35 13.72 -10.98
C LEU A 129 -2.25 14.39 -10.17
N ASN A 130 -2.17 15.71 -10.25
CA ASN A 130 -1.14 16.51 -9.57
C ASN A 130 -1.35 16.58 -8.07
N HIS A 131 -0.33 17.05 -7.35
CA HIS A 131 -0.42 17.27 -5.92
C HIS A 131 -1.60 18.22 -5.60
N PRO A 132 -2.51 17.84 -4.68
CA PRO A 132 -3.61 18.72 -4.31
C PRO A 132 -3.06 20.01 -3.72
N SER A 133 -3.75 21.12 -3.99
CA SER A 133 -3.50 22.39 -3.32
C SER A 133 -3.77 22.26 -1.82
N HIS A 134 -3.03 23.02 -1.01
CA HIS A 134 -3.20 23.01 0.45
C HIS A 134 -4.53 23.65 0.88
N SER A 135 -4.97 24.69 0.16
CA SER A 135 -6.24 25.36 0.39
C SER A 135 -7.41 24.55 -0.18
N ARG A 136 -8.56 24.60 0.49
CA ARG A 136 -9.80 23.98 0.00
C ARG A 136 -10.19 24.62 -1.34
N GLN A 137 -10.54 23.80 -2.33
CA GLN A 137 -11.07 24.27 -3.61
C GLN A 137 -12.53 23.85 -3.71
N LEU A 138 -13.41 24.83 -3.79
CA LEU A 138 -14.84 24.60 -3.95
C LEU A 138 -15.17 24.36 -5.43
N GLY A 139 -16.15 23.50 -5.68
CA GLY A 139 -16.61 23.19 -7.03
C GLY A 139 -17.47 24.31 -7.64
N PRO A 140 -17.78 24.20 -8.94
CA PRO A 140 -18.69 25.14 -9.59
C PRO A 140 -20.14 24.95 -9.07
N PRO A 141 -20.97 26.01 -9.12
CA PRO A 141 -22.41 25.88 -8.93
C PRO A 141 -23.03 25.08 -10.08
N ALA A 142 -24.27 24.63 -9.90
CA ALA A 142 -25.02 24.00 -10.98
C ALA A 142 -25.15 24.93 -12.19
N SER A 143 -24.96 24.38 -13.38
CA SER A 143 -25.11 25.07 -14.67
C SER A 143 -25.98 24.25 -15.62
N ALA A 144 -26.34 24.84 -16.77
CA ALA A 144 -27.08 24.14 -17.81
C ALA A 144 -26.35 22.86 -18.31
N ASP A 145 -25.00 22.91 -18.35
CA ASP A 145 -24.17 21.79 -18.80
C ASP A 145 -23.87 20.78 -17.68
N ASN A 146 -23.82 21.25 -16.42
CA ASN A 146 -23.56 20.42 -15.25
C ASN A 146 -24.56 20.73 -14.11
N PRO A 147 -25.64 19.95 -13.97
CA PRO A 147 -26.65 20.18 -12.94
C PRO A 147 -26.15 19.86 -11.52
N LEU A 148 -24.99 19.21 -11.37
CA LEU A 148 -24.39 18.94 -10.07
C LEU A 148 -23.91 20.25 -9.41
N ASP A 149 -24.65 20.73 -8.43
CA ASP A 149 -24.17 21.81 -7.57
C ASP A 149 -23.06 21.31 -6.64
N LEU A 150 -21.84 21.81 -6.84
CA LEU A 150 -20.64 21.51 -6.06
C LEU A 150 -20.08 22.76 -5.35
N SER A 151 -20.84 23.86 -5.31
CA SER A 151 -20.43 25.15 -4.74
C SER A 151 -19.94 25.07 -3.29
N MET A 152 -20.44 24.11 -2.51
CA MET A 152 -20.07 23.89 -1.10
C MET A 152 -19.19 22.66 -0.89
N VAL A 153 -18.76 21.99 -1.97
CA VAL A 153 -18.04 20.72 -1.93
C VAL A 153 -16.57 20.94 -2.24
N ASP A 154 -15.66 20.37 -1.43
CA ASP A 154 -14.25 20.32 -1.78
C ASP A 154 -14.06 19.38 -2.97
N VAL A 155 -13.54 19.88 -4.09
CA VAL A 155 -13.35 19.11 -5.34
C VAL A 155 -11.92 18.60 -5.53
N ARG A 156 -11.01 18.88 -4.59
CA ARG A 156 -9.61 18.44 -4.71
C ARG A 156 -9.47 16.94 -4.84
N LEU A 157 -8.64 16.50 -5.78
CA LEU A 157 -8.26 15.10 -5.94
C LEU A 157 -6.86 14.86 -5.38
N PRO A 158 -6.62 13.69 -4.74
CA PRO A 158 -5.27 13.31 -4.33
C PRO A 158 -4.38 13.05 -5.55
N MET A 159 -3.07 13.23 -5.37
CA MET A 159 -2.07 12.91 -6.39
C MET A 159 -2.18 11.43 -6.77
N LEU A 160 -2.16 11.14 -8.06
CA LEU A 160 -2.17 9.78 -8.60
C LEU A 160 -0.98 9.61 -9.54
N VAL A 161 -0.15 8.63 -9.26
CA VAL A 161 1.09 8.36 -10.00
C VAL A 161 1.10 6.92 -10.46
N TYR A 162 1.28 6.70 -11.76
CA TYR A 162 1.54 5.40 -12.36
C TYR A 162 3.04 5.15 -12.37
N VAL A 163 3.45 4.00 -11.83
CA VAL A 163 4.86 3.60 -11.77
C VAL A 163 5.00 2.20 -12.35
N SER A 164 5.75 2.08 -13.44
CA SER A 164 6.26 0.81 -13.95
C SER A 164 7.77 0.81 -13.78
N ARG A 165 8.30 -0.01 -12.86
CA ARG A 165 9.75 -0.10 -12.66
C ARG A 165 10.45 -0.72 -13.88
N GLU A 166 11.69 -0.32 -14.11
CA GLU A 166 12.52 -0.89 -15.16
C GLU A 166 12.74 -2.39 -14.94
N LYS A 167 12.75 -3.16 -16.02
CA LYS A 167 13.13 -4.58 -16.01
C LYS A 167 14.13 -4.83 -17.12
N ARG A 168 15.14 -5.65 -16.82
CA ARG A 168 16.17 -6.05 -17.77
C ARG A 168 16.42 -7.57 -17.67
N PRO A 169 16.76 -8.24 -18.78
CA PRO A 169 17.11 -9.65 -18.78
C PRO A 169 18.28 -9.93 -17.83
N GLY A 170 18.20 -11.05 -17.09
CA GLY A 170 19.24 -11.45 -16.14
C GLY A 170 19.18 -10.75 -14.77
N HIS A 171 18.26 -9.80 -14.56
CA HIS A 171 18.01 -9.21 -13.24
C HIS A 171 16.83 -9.89 -12.55
N ASN A 172 17.01 -10.39 -11.34
CA ASN A 172 15.89 -10.88 -10.54
C ASN A 172 15.08 -9.70 -9.98
N HIS A 173 13.78 -9.65 -10.29
CA HIS A 173 12.91 -8.54 -9.92
C HIS A 173 12.14 -8.74 -8.61
N GLN A 174 12.26 -9.88 -7.92
CA GLN A 174 11.71 -10.07 -6.56
C GLN A 174 10.17 -9.87 -6.46
N LYS A 175 9.44 -10.17 -7.54
CA LYS A 175 7.96 -10.17 -7.59
C LYS A 175 7.32 -8.92 -6.93
N LYS A 176 6.47 -9.10 -5.91
CA LYS A 176 5.74 -8.04 -5.18
C LYS A 176 6.67 -7.21 -4.30
N ALA A 177 7.57 -7.85 -3.56
CA ALA A 177 8.55 -7.18 -2.69
C ALA A 177 9.35 -6.09 -3.44
N GLY A 178 9.89 -6.44 -4.61
CA GLY A 178 10.66 -5.49 -5.41
C GLY A 178 9.81 -4.34 -5.99
N ALA A 179 8.51 -4.57 -6.23
CA ALA A 179 7.60 -3.51 -6.65
C ALA A 179 7.32 -2.54 -5.49
N MET A 180 7.03 -3.06 -4.29
CA MET A 180 6.79 -2.24 -3.09
C MET A 180 8.03 -1.42 -2.68
N ASN A 181 9.23 -1.99 -2.81
CA ASN A 181 10.47 -1.27 -2.56
C ASN A 181 10.72 -0.14 -3.57
N ALA A 182 10.49 -0.37 -4.86
CA ALA A 182 10.56 0.67 -5.88
C ALA A 182 9.55 1.80 -5.62
N LEU A 183 8.29 1.45 -5.31
CA LEU A 183 7.25 2.43 -4.95
C LEU A 183 7.63 3.26 -3.72
N THR A 184 8.28 2.64 -2.73
CA THR A 184 8.73 3.35 -1.51
C THR A 184 9.78 4.41 -1.82
N ARG A 185 10.70 4.13 -2.74
CA ARG A 185 11.72 5.09 -3.21
C ARG A 185 11.09 6.19 -4.06
N CYS A 186 10.27 5.82 -5.04
CA CYS A 186 9.55 6.76 -5.90
C CYS A 186 8.69 7.74 -5.07
N SER A 187 7.89 7.20 -4.14
CA SER A 187 7.04 7.99 -3.25
C SER A 187 7.85 8.95 -2.37
N ALA A 188 9.06 8.59 -1.97
CA ALA A 188 9.93 9.44 -1.15
C ALA A 188 10.38 10.69 -1.91
N VAL A 189 10.72 10.54 -3.20
CA VAL A 189 11.11 11.66 -4.07
C VAL A 189 9.90 12.55 -4.40
N LEU A 190 8.72 11.96 -4.63
CA LEU A 190 7.54 12.71 -5.09
C LEU A 190 6.74 13.40 -3.97
N SER A 191 6.62 12.78 -2.78
CA SER A 191 5.70 13.25 -1.73
C SER A 191 6.20 13.05 -0.30
N ASN A 192 7.14 12.13 -0.09
CA ASN A 192 7.75 11.78 1.20
C ASN A 192 6.77 11.60 2.38
N SER A 193 5.57 11.07 2.16
CA SER A 193 4.58 10.85 3.23
C SER A 193 5.15 9.95 4.35
N PRO A 194 5.05 10.32 5.63
CA PRO A 194 5.62 9.55 6.75
C PRO A 194 4.92 8.21 6.99
N PHE A 195 3.71 8.03 6.44
CA PHE A 195 2.95 6.79 6.51
C PHE A 195 2.66 6.24 5.12
N ILE A 196 2.66 4.91 4.99
CA ILE A 196 2.43 4.19 3.73
C ILE A 196 1.35 3.14 3.99
N LEU A 197 0.21 3.25 3.31
CA LEU A 197 -0.80 2.19 3.28
C LEU A 197 -0.53 1.28 2.09
N ASN A 198 -0.50 -0.03 2.32
CA ASN A 198 -0.42 -1.01 1.24
C ASN A 198 -1.79 -1.67 1.00
N LEU A 199 -2.16 -1.87 -0.26
CA LEU A 199 -3.39 -2.55 -0.67
C LEU A 199 -3.12 -3.42 -1.90
N ASP A 200 -3.75 -4.58 -1.92
CA ASP A 200 -3.82 -5.45 -3.09
C ASP A 200 -4.99 -5.04 -3.99
N CYS A 201 -4.94 -5.41 -5.27
CA CYS A 201 -5.90 -4.97 -6.29
C CYS A 201 -7.31 -5.54 -6.12
N ASP A 202 -7.43 -6.63 -5.37
CA ASP A 202 -8.69 -7.27 -4.99
C ASP A 202 -9.27 -6.67 -3.71
N HIS A 203 -8.64 -5.66 -3.09
CA HIS A 203 -9.11 -5.01 -1.86
C HIS A 203 -9.35 -3.51 -2.08
N TYR A 204 -10.50 -3.02 -1.63
CA TYR A 204 -10.87 -1.60 -1.69
C TYR A 204 -11.21 -1.02 -0.31
N ILE A 205 -11.13 0.30 -0.19
CA ILE A 205 -11.56 1.03 1.01
C ILE A 205 -13.09 1.06 1.04
N ASN A 206 -13.67 0.34 1.99
CA ASN A 206 -15.12 0.30 2.19
C ASN A 206 -15.58 1.47 3.06
N ASN A 207 -14.91 1.72 4.18
CA ASN A 207 -15.25 2.78 5.14
C ASN A 207 -14.28 3.97 5.00
N SER A 208 -14.82 5.18 4.79
CA SER A 208 -14.00 6.39 4.60
C SER A 208 -13.24 6.85 5.85
N GLN A 209 -13.56 6.32 7.03
CA GLN A 209 -12.83 6.56 8.27
C GLN A 209 -11.61 5.64 8.45
N ALA A 210 -11.37 4.67 7.56
CA ALA A 210 -10.27 3.70 7.67
C ALA A 210 -8.91 4.36 7.91
N LEU A 211 -8.54 5.34 7.08
CA LEU A 211 -7.26 6.06 7.20
C LEU A 211 -7.17 6.83 8.53
N ARG A 212 -8.25 7.49 8.93
CA ARG A 212 -8.30 8.24 10.20
C ARG A 212 -8.13 7.31 11.40
N ALA A 213 -8.84 6.18 11.40
CA ALA A 213 -8.76 5.17 12.45
C ALA A 213 -7.34 4.60 12.58
N GLY A 214 -6.68 4.27 11.46
CA GLY A 214 -5.30 3.80 11.47
C GLY A 214 -4.31 4.84 11.99
N ILE A 215 -4.46 6.10 11.56
CA ILE A 215 -3.58 7.20 11.98
C ILE A 215 -3.72 7.48 13.49
N CYS A 216 -4.89 7.29 14.10
CA CYS A 216 -5.05 7.45 15.56
C CYS A 216 -4.08 6.58 16.37
N PHE A 217 -3.79 5.36 15.93
CA PHE A 217 -2.78 4.49 16.56
C PHE A 217 -1.34 4.96 16.33
N MET A 218 -1.10 5.71 15.26
CA MET A 218 0.23 6.19 14.84
C MET A 218 0.62 7.55 15.42
N LEU A 219 -0.35 8.32 15.91
CA LEU A 219 -0.15 9.65 16.49
C LEU A 219 -0.42 9.73 18.00
N GLY A 220 -0.91 8.65 18.62
CA GLY A 220 -1.19 8.58 20.06
C GLY A 220 0.02 8.82 20.97
N ARG A 221 -0.21 8.85 22.29
CA ARG A 221 0.85 9.11 23.29
C ARG A 221 2.00 8.10 23.20
N ASP A 222 1.69 6.81 23.05
CA ASP A 222 2.66 5.70 23.00
C ASP A 222 2.87 5.13 21.58
N SER A 223 2.58 5.92 20.54
CA SER A 223 2.61 5.48 19.14
C SER A 223 4.01 5.38 18.54
N ASP A 224 5.02 5.90 19.23
CA ASP A 224 6.37 6.08 18.68
C ASP A 224 7.08 4.75 18.44
N THR A 225 6.63 3.69 19.12
CA THR A 225 7.10 2.30 18.94
C THR A 225 6.24 1.50 17.98
N VAL A 226 5.16 2.08 17.42
CA VAL A 226 4.28 1.40 16.46
C VAL A 226 4.88 1.51 15.06
N ALA A 227 5.21 0.36 14.49
CA ALA A 227 5.72 0.22 13.13
C ALA A 227 4.60 0.18 12.09
N PHE A 228 3.53 -0.55 12.37
CA PHE A 228 2.41 -0.68 11.46
C PHE A 228 1.09 -0.97 12.18
N VAL A 229 -0.01 -0.61 11.53
CA VAL A 229 -1.39 -0.91 11.95
C VAL A 229 -2.00 -1.86 10.93
N GLN A 230 -2.32 -3.07 11.35
CA GLN A 230 -2.95 -4.10 10.51
C GLN A 230 -4.47 -4.02 10.66
N PHE A 231 -5.18 -3.97 9.54
CA PHE A 231 -6.63 -4.11 9.50
C PHE A 231 -7.04 -5.56 9.19
N PRO A 232 -8.21 -6.02 9.67
CA PRO A 232 -8.77 -7.30 9.25
C PRO A 232 -8.97 -7.34 7.73
N GLN A 233 -8.61 -8.46 7.10
CA GLN A 233 -9.10 -8.75 5.75
C GLN A 233 -10.52 -9.28 5.88
N ARG A 234 -11.40 -8.78 5.02
CA ARG A 234 -12.81 -9.14 4.94
C ARG A 234 -13.16 -9.32 3.49
N PHE A 235 -13.99 -10.31 3.21
CA PHE A 235 -14.33 -10.68 1.85
C PHE A 235 -15.81 -10.52 1.57
N GLU A 236 -16.14 -10.06 0.37
CA GLU A 236 -17.47 -10.12 -0.21
C GLU A 236 -17.61 -11.32 -1.15
N GLY A 237 -18.85 -11.67 -1.52
CA GLY A 237 -19.13 -12.77 -2.43
C GLY A 237 -18.88 -14.17 -1.87
N VAL A 238 -18.73 -14.30 -0.53
CA VAL A 238 -18.60 -15.60 0.12
C VAL A 238 -19.98 -16.24 0.28
N ASP A 239 -20.08 -17.53 -0.05
CA ASP A 239 -21.30 -18.30 0.14
C ASP A 239 -21.78 -18.25 1.61
N PRO A 240 -23.09 -18.13 1.90
CA PRO A 240 -23.59 -18.08 3.26
C PRO A 240 -23.21 -19.28 4.14
N THR A 241 -22.98 -20.45 3.55
CA THR A 241 -22.52 -21.65 4.27
C THR A 241 -21.02 -21.62 4.57
N ASP A 242 -20.26 -20.79 3.85
CA ASP A 242 -18.80 -20.64 3.95
C ASP A 242 -18.04 -21.98 4.04
N LEU A 243 -18.41 -22.94 3.19
CA LEU A 243 -17.86 -24.30 3.21
C LEU A 243 -16.31 -24.33 3.08
N TYR A 244 -15.74 -23.35 2.37
CA TYR A 244 -14.28 -23.23 2.17
C TYR A 244 -13.58 -22.44 3.27
N ALA A 245 -14.32 -21.97 4.29
CA ALA A 245 -13.83 -21.14 5.38
C ALA A 245 -13.03 -19.91 4.88
N ASN A 246 -13.48 -19.28 3.79
CA ASN A 246 -12.78 -18.19 3.11
C ASN A 246 -12.70 -16.93 3.98
N HIS A 247 -13.65 -16.73 4.89
CA HIS A 247 -13.58 -15.60 5.82
C HIS A 247 -12.39 -15.67 6.78
N ASN A 248 -11.84 -16.87 7.05
CA ASN A 248 -10.75 -17.09 8.01
C ASN A 248 -10.97 -16.37 9.36
N ARG A 249 -12.21 -16.34 9.86
CA ARG A 249 -12.61 -15.51 11.03
C ARG A 249 -11.81 -15.83 12.29
N ILE A 250 -11.48 -17.09 12.54
CA ILE A 250 -10.68 -17.50 13.72
C ILE A 250 -9.31 -16.78 13.71
N PHE A 251 -8.66 -16.73 12.55
CA PHE A 251 -7.36 -16.10 12.43
C PHE A 251 -7.45 -14.58 12.61
N PHE A 252 -8.39 -13.91 11.93
CA PHE A 252 -8.51 -12.45 12.01
C PHE A 252 -9.12 -11.96 13.33
N ASP A 253 -10.16 -12.60 13.85
CA ASP A 253 -10.91 -12.12 15.02
C ASP A 253 -10.42 -12.72 16.35
N GLY A 254 -9.85 -13.93 16.29
CA GLY A 254 -9.20 -14.57 17.43
C GLY A 254 -7.72 -14.28 17.46
N THR A 255 -6.96 -14.92 16.56
CA THR A 255 -5.49 -14.95 16.63
C THR A 255 -4.86 -13.56 16.54
N LEU A 256 -5.08 -12.80 15.46
CA LEU A 256 -4.46 -11.49 15.27
C LEU A 256 -4.86 -10.49 16.36
N ARG A 257 -6.11 -10.56 16.81
CA ARG A 257 -6.61 -9.73 17.91
C ARG A 257 -5.95 -10.09 19.24
N ALA A 258 -5.70 -11.37 19.51
CA ALA A 258 -4.98 -11.80 20.70
C ALA A 258 -3.50 -11.36 20.66
N LEU A 259 -2.85 -11.39 19.50
CA LEU A 259 -1.48 -10.90 19.33
C LEU A 259 -1.35 -9.39 19.64
N ASP A 260 -2.42 -8.61 19.45
CA ASP A 260 -2.44 -7.18 19.77
C ASP A 260 -2.23 -6.87 21.26
N GLY A 261 -2.64 -7.79 22.13
CA GLY A 261 -2.39 -7.72 23.57
C GLY A 261 -0.91 -7.92 23.96
N MET A 262 -0.10 -8.45 23.04
CA MET A 262 1.33 -8.70 23.24
C MET A 262 2.17 -7.63 22.52
N GLN A 263 2.87 -8.02 21.46
CA GLN A 263 3.71 -7.14 20.66
C GLN A 263 2.98 -6.58 19.43
N GLY A 264 1.85 -7.19 19.05
CA GLY A 264 1.03 -6.75 17.92
C GLY A 264 0.75 -7.86 16.90
N PRO A 265 -0.24 -7.65 16.01
CA PRO A 265 -0.55 -8.58 14.92
C PRO A 265 0.59 -8.69 13.91
N ILE A 266 0.66 -9.81 13.20
CA ILE A 266 1.59 -9.99 12.08
C ILE A 266 1.11 -9.23 10.83
N TYR A 267 2.03 -8.88 9.94
CA TYR A 267 1.69 -8.30 8.63
C TYR A 267 1.27 -9.41 7.66
N VAL A 268 0.11 -9.22 7.01
CA VAL A 268 -0.56 -10.25 6.19
C VAL A 268 -0.77 -9.83 4.72
N GLY A 269 0.03 -8.87 4.23
CA GLY A 269 0.14 -8.60 2.79
C GLY A 269 -0.73 -7.48 2.21
N THR A 270 -1.81 -7.08 2.89
CA THR A 270 -2.73 -5.99 2.45
C THR A 270 -3.40 -5.32 3.67
N GLY A 271 -3.94 -4.11 3.47
CA GLY A 271 -4.68 -3.38 4.49
C GLY A 271 -3.81 -3.03 5.70
N CYS A 272 -2.55 -2.65 5.48
CA CYS A 272 -1.61 -2.36 6.55
C CYS A 272 -1.00 -0.97 6.38
N LEU A 273 -1.13 -0.14 7.42
CA LEU A 273 -0.59 1.21 7.47
C LEU A 273 0.77 1.18 8.14
N PHE A 274 1.85 1.32 7.37
CA PHE A 274 3.23 1.36 7.85
C PHE A 274 3.69 2.77 8.18
N ARG A 275 4.55 2.88 9.18
CA ARG A 275 5.41 4.05 9.40
C ARG A 275 6.64 3.92 8.51
N ARG A 276 6.89 4.89 7.63
CA ARG A 276 7.95 4.84 6.60
C ARG A 276 9.34 4.48 7.15
N ILE A 277 9.73 5.04 8.28
CA ILE A 277 11.07 4.79 8.85
C ILE A 277 11.34 3.32 9.22
N THR A 278 10.29 2.54 9.49
CA THR A 278 10.48 1.12 9.84
C THR A 278 10.87 0.33 8.60
N LEU A 279 10.42 0.76 7.42
CA LEU A 279 10.85 0.23 6.13
C LEU A 279 12.28 0.67 5.79
N TYR A 280 12.70 1.89 6.17
CA TYR A 280 14.14 2.26 6.12
C TYR A 280 14.99 1.49 7.14
N GLY A 281 14.31 0.81 8.06
CA GLY A 281 14.88 -0.10 9.04
C GLY A 281 15.65 0.63 10.12
N PHE A 282 15.12 1.79 10.52
CA PHE A 282 15.42 2.45 11.78
C PHE A 282 15.04 1.54 12.95
N ASP A 283 15.75 1.72 14.05
CA ASP A 283 15.41 1.11 15.34
C ASP A 283 14.35 1.96 16.05
N PRO A 284 13.47 1.34 16.87
CA PRO A 284 12.46 2.09 17.59
C PRO A 284 13.11 3.07 18.59
N PRO A 285 12.50 4.24 18.83
CA PRO A 285 12.93 5.11 19.92
C PRO A 285 12.88 4.33 21.22
N ARG A 286 14.02 4.27 21.92
CA ARG A 286 14.14 3.56 23.21
C ARG A 286 13.38 4.34 24.28
N ILE A 287 12.10 4.05 24.44
CA ILE A 287 11.40 4.35 25.68
C ILE A 287 11.99 3.39 26.73
N ASN A 288 12.42 3.89 27.89
CA ASN A 288 12.70 3.04 29.05
C ASN A 288 11.51 2.07 29.18
N VAL A 289 11.72 0.79 28.88
CA VAL A 289 10.69 -0.23 29.01
C VAL A 289 10.54 -0.53 30.50
N GLY A 290 10.06 0.45 31.26
CA GLY A 290 9.49 0.27 32.59
C GLY A 290 8.04 -0.13 32.43
N GLY A 291 7.82 -1.35 31.90
CA GLY A 291 6.52 -2.00 31.86
C GLY A 291 6.61 -3.35 32.57
N PRO A 292 5.50 -3.91 33.09
CA PRO A 292 5.52 -4.93 34.16
C PRO A 292 6.26 -6.22 33.84
N CYS A 293 6.51 -6.52 32.56
CA CYS A 293 7.15 -7.76 32.12
C CYS A 293 8.68 -7.71 32.03
N PHE A 294 9.32 -6.54 32.21
CA PHE A 294 10.77 -6.45 32.34
C PHE A 294 11.17 -5.39 33.37
N PRO A 295 10.98 -5.65 34.68
CA PRO A 295 11.58 -4.81 35.69
C PRO A 295 13.11 -5.02 35.69
N SER A 296 13.86 -3.92 35.60
CA SER A 296 15.20 -3.71 36.17
C SER A 296 16.50 -4.07 35.41
N LEU A 297 16.53 -4.86 34.34
CA LEU A 297 17.83 -5.18 33.68
C LEU A 297 18.33 -4.16 32.65
N GLY A 298 17.50 -3.20 32.23
CA GLY A 298 17.86 -2.19 31.21
C GLY A 298 18.40 -0.85 31.75
N GLY A 299 18.46 -0.67 33.07
CA GLY A 299 18.72 0.63 33.71
C GLY A 299 20.15 1.15 33.61
N MET A 300 21.14 0.32 33.24
CA MET A 300 22.55 0.72 33.22
C MET A 300 23.06 1.28 31.88
N PHE A 301 22.29 1.16 30.78
CA PHE A 301 22.80 1.47 29.43
C PHE A 301 21.99 2.50 28.62
N ALA A 302 20.87 3.01 29.13
CA ALA A 302 20.12 4.08 28.47
C ALA A 302 20.70 5.45 28.85
N LYS A 303 21.78 5.89 28.19
CA LYS A 303 22.46 7.17 28.47
C LYS A 303 21.68 8.43 28.09
N THR A 304 20.52 8.31 27.44
CA THR A 304 19.71 9.46 27.00
C THR A 304 18.23 9.14 27.05
N LYS A 305 17.47 10.00 27.75
CA LYS A 305 16.01 9.98 27.79
C LYS A 305 15.47 10.46 26.44
N TYR A 306 14.79 9.60 25.69
CA TYR A 306 14.05 10.03 24.51
C TYR A 306 12.80 10.78 24.98
N GLU A 307 12.74 12.08 24.75
CA GLU A 307 11.54 12.89 24.94
C GLU A 307 10.88 13.10 23.59
N LYS A 308 9.61 12.69 23.47
CA LYS A 308 8.80 12.89 22.28
C LYS A 308 8.72 14.40 22.00
N PRO A 309 9.23 14.90 20.87
CA PRO A 309 9.12 16.30 20.51
C PRO A 309 7.66 16.70 20.31
N GLY A 310 7.35 17.97 20.57
CA GLY A 310 6.07 18.57 20.18
C GLY A 310 5.86 18.53 18.67
N LEU A 311 4.62 18.75 18.24
CA LEU A 311 4.23 18.78 16.84
C LEU A 311 4.69 20.10 16.16
N GLU A 312 5.98 20.40 16.20
CA GLU A 312 6.54 21.65 15.65
C GLU A 312 6.96 21.50 14.18
N LEU A 313 6.95 22.61 13.44
CA LEU A 313 7.38 22.70 12.05
C LEU A 313 8.89 23.01 12.04
N THR A 314 9.74 22.08 11.60
CA THR A 314 11.21 22.26 11.62
C THR A 314 11.77 22.64 10.25
N THR A 315 12.82 23.48 10.25
CA THR A 315 13.52 23.94 9.04
C THR A 315 14.66 22.99 8.64
N LYS A 316 15.04 22.98 7.35
CA LYS A 316 16.12 22.11 6.80
C LYS A 316 17.44 22.15 7.60
N ALA A 317 17.79 23.30 8.21
CA ALA A 317 19.01 23.46 9.00
C ALA A 317 19.01 22.71 10.35
N ALA A 318 17.84 22.42 10.92
CA ALA A 318 17.70 21.63 12.15
C ALA A 318 17.91 20.12 11.90
N VAL A 319 17.48 19.64 10.72
CA VAL A 319 17.61 18.26 10.24
C VAL A 319 19.08 17.82 10.17
N ALA A 320 19.94 18.66 9.61
CA ALA A 320 21.36 18.35 9.37
C ALA A 320 22.20 18.23 10.66
N LYS A 321 21.72 18.78 11.79
CA LYS A 321 22.44 18.77 13.08
C LYS A 321 21.95 17.71 14.06
N GLY A 322 20.95 16.88 13.69
CA GLY A 322 20.37 15.85 14.55
C GLY A 322 19.80 16.39 15.87
N LYS A 323 19.49 17.70 15.93
CA LYS A 323 18.92 18.35 17.11
C LYS A 323 17.41 18.38 16.98
N HIS A 324 16.73 18.07 18.10
CA HIS A 324 15.28 18.00 18.26
C HIS A 324 14.59 16.91 17.42
N GLY A 325 14.53 15.68 17.96
CA GLY A 325 13.46 14.74 17.59
C GLY A 325 13.70 13.73 16.49
N PHE A 326 14.81 13.82 15.77
CA PHE A 326 15.17 12.86 14.73
C PHE A 326 15.79 11.59 15.33
N LEU A 327 15.47 10.44 14.76
CA LEU A 327 16.13 9.18 15.13
C LEU A 327 17.54 9.11 14.52
N PRO A 328 18.51 8.45 15.19
CA PRO A 328 19.83 8.22 14.61
C PRO A 328 19.73 7.50 13.27
N MET A 329 20.39 8.04 12.25
CA MET A 329 20.41 7.47 10.90
C MET A 329 21.03 6.06 10.92
N PRO A 330 20.37 5.04 10.35
CA PRO A 330 20.95 3.72 10.23
C PRO A 330 22.19 3.76 9.33
N LYS A 331 23.27 3.08 9.74
CA LYS A 331 24.47 2.89 8.92
C LYS A 331 24.20 1.88 7.80
N LYS A 332 23.49 2.30 6.75
CA LYS A 332 23.12 1.45 5.62
C LYS A 332 23.33 2.16 4.29
N SER A 333 23.56 1.36 3.26
CA SER A 333 23.62 1.85 1.87
C SER A 333 22.20 1.92 1.29
N TYR A 334 21.69 3.14 1.10
CA TYR A 334 20.34 3.41 0.56
C TYR A 334 20.31 3.55 -0.96
N GLY A 335 21.48 3.62 -1.61
CA GLY A 335 21.64 3.86 -3.04
C GLY A 335 22.57 5.05 -3.30
N LYS A 336 22.65 5.47 -4.56
CA LYS A 336 23.52 6.56 -5.03
C LYS A 336 22.81 7.90 -5.24
N SER A 337 21.48 7.93 -5.09
CA SER A 337 20.71 9.16 -5.27
C SER A 337 20.78 10.01 -4.01
N ASP A 338 21.42 11.17 -4.12
CA ASP A 338 21.47 12.17 -3.05
C ASP A 338 20.08 12.75 -2.79
N ALA A 339 19.31 13.00 -3.85
CA ALA A 339 17.93 13.48 -3.77
C ALA A 339 17.04 12.53 -2.95
N PHE A 340 17.18 11.21 -3.13
CA PHE A 340 16.50 10.23 -2.30
C PHE A 340 17.08 10.19 -0.89
N ALA A 341 18.40 10.20 -0.73
CA ALA A 341 19.05 10.11 0.59
C ALA A 341 18.63 11.27 1.52
N ASP A 342 18.49 12.48 0.98
CA ASP A 342 18.08 13.68 1.71
C ASP A 342 16.63 13.61 2.24
N THR A 343 15.78 12.78 1.62
CA THR A 343 14.39 12.57 2.08
C THR A 343 14.29 11.69 3.33
N ILE A 344 15.29 10.84 3.58
CA ILE A 344 15.24 9.81 4.62
C ILE A 344 15.24 10.41 6.04
N PRO A 345 16.13 11.37 6.39
CA PRO A 345 16.08 12.03 7.69
C PRO A 345 14.74 12.72 7.92
N MET A 346 14.17 13.37 6.90
CA MET A 346 12.88 14.06 7.00
C MET A 346 11.73 13.12 7.37
N ALA A 347 11.75 11.89 6.85
CA ALA A 347 10.77 10.87 7.20
C ALA A 347 10.81 10.45 8.69
N SER A 348 11.95 10.66 9.37
CA SER A 348 12.12 10.36 10.79
C SER A 348 11.65 11.46 11.73
N HIS A 349 11.21 12.59 11.19
CA HIS A 349 10.62 13.65 11.99
C HIS A 349 9.24 13.24 12.54
N PRO A 350 8.93 13.49 13.82
CA PRO A 350 7.64 13.11 14.40
C PRO A 350 6.47 13.96 13.92
N SER A 351 6.72 15.19 13.44
CA SER A 351 5.66 16.02 12.85
C SER A 351 5.49 15.69 11.35
N PRO A 352 4.31 15.19 10.93
CA PRO A 352 4.01 14.91 9.53
C PRO A 352 3.94 16.19 8.67
N PHE A 353 3.89 17.36 9.30
CA PHE A 353 3.80 18.66 8.63
C PHE A 353 5.15 19.21 8.16
N ALA A 354 6.28 18.71 8.67
CA ALA A 354 7.60 19.13 8.21
C ALA A 354 7.97 18.56 6.82
N ALA A 355 7.27 17.51 6.37
CA ALA A 355 7.43 16.90 5.05
C ALA A 355 6.64 17.64 3.94
N ALA A 356 5.84 18.66 4.29
CA ALA A 356 4.91 19.31 3.38
C ALA A 356 5.49 20.55 2.67
N ALA A 357 6.73 20.48 2.19
CA ALA A 357 7.10 21.31 1.05
C ALA A 357 6.55 20.59 -0.18
N ALA A 358 5.41 21.07 -0.70
CA ALA A 358 4.83 20.57 -1.93
C ALA A 358 5.90 20.58 -3.03
N VAL A 359 6.41 19.39 -3.38
CA VAL A 359 7.20 19.24 -4.59
C VAL A 359 6.16 19.26 -5.70
N VAL A 360 6.05 20.39 -6.40
CA VAL A 360 5.47 20.37 -7.74
C VAL A 360 6.26 19.30 -8.49
N ALA A 361 5.57 18.33 -9.09
CA ALA A 361 6.24 17.27 -9.85
C ALA A 361 6.86 17.88 -11.11
N GLU A 362 7.98 18.56 -10.92
CA GLU A 362 8.80 19.09 -11.98
C GLU A 362 9.45 17.94 -12.74
N GLU A 363 9.78 18.19 -14.01
CA GLU A 363 10.40 17.19 -14.89
C GLU A 363 11.64 16.56 -14.26
N ALA A 364 12.45 17.35 -13.56
CA ALA A 364 13.62 16.87 -12.82
C ALA A 364 13.27 15.90 -11.69
N THR A 365 12.19 16.17 -10.93
CA THR A 365 11.73 15.26 -9.86
C THR A 365 11.21 13.96 -10.43
N ILE A 366 10.50 14.01 -11.57
CA ILE A 366 9.99 12.82 -12.26
C ILE A 366 11.17 11.99 -12.80
N ALA A 367 12.16 12.63 -13.43
CA ALA A 367 13.37 11.96 -13.91
C ALA A 367 14.13 11.26 -12.76
N GLU A 368 14.25 11.92 -11.60
CA GLU A 368 14.84 11.31 -10.41
C GLU A 368 14.00 10.13 -9.89
N ALA A 369 12.67 10.26 -9.89
CA ALA A 369 11.76 9.18 -9.51
C ALA A 369 11.90 7.95 -10.42
N VAL A 370 12.14 8.15 -11.73
CA VAL A 370 12.47 7.08 -12.68
C VAL A 370 13.83 6.46 -12.33
N ALA A 371 14.85 7.27 -12.07
CA ALA A 371 16.21 6.81 -11.76
C ALA A 371 16.25 5.92 -10.49
N VAL A 372 15.53 6.28 -9.44
CA VAL A 372 15.45 5.46 -8.21
C VAL A 372 14.63 4.18 -8.37
N CYS A 373 13.87 4.05 -9.46
CA CYS A 373 13.13 2.84 -9.83
C CYS A 373 13.89 1.93 -10.82
N ALA A 374 15.12 2.30 -11.21
CA ALA A 374 15.92 1.54 -12.15
C ALA A 374 16.24 0.11 -11.65
N ALA A 375 16.36 -0.84 -12.58
CA ALA A 375 16.57 -2.25 -12.26
C ALA A 375 17.89 -2.49 -11.51
N ALA A 376 18.89 -1.65 -11.78
CA ALA A 376 20.22 -1.73 -11.18
C ALA A 376 20.37 -0.92 -9.88
N TYR A 377 19.37 -0.12 -9.48
CA TYR A 377 19.47 0.80 -8.34
C TYR A 377 19.83 0.06 -7.04
N GLU A 378 19.30 -1.16 -6.87
CA GLU A 378 19.43 -1.94 -5.64
C GLU A 378 20.76 -2.71 -5.54
N LYS A 379 21.59 -2.71 -6.60
CA LYS A 379 22.88 -3.42 -6.59
C LYS A 379 23.82 -2.83 -5.54
N LYS A 380 24.36 -3.67 -4.65
CA LYS A 380 25.27 -3.28 -3.55
C LYS A 380 24.62 -2.29 -2.56
N THR A 381 23.31 -2.35 -2.40
CA THR A 381 22.55 -1.60 -1.39
C THR A 381 21.96 -2.53 -0.34
N GLY A 382 21.37 -1.97 0.72
CA GLY A 382 20.63 -2.74 1.73
C GLY A 382 19.19 -3.08 1.34
N TRP A 383 18.72 -2.72 0.14
CA TRP A 383 17.34 -2.97 -0.28
C TRP A 383 17.02 -4.46 -0.40
N GLY A 384 15.91 -4.87 0.22
CA GLY A 384 15.46 -6.26 0.30
C GLY A 384 16.22 -7.14 1.29
N SER A 385 17.43 -6.74 1.70
CA SER A 385 18.20 -7.41 2.73
C SER A 385 17.99 -6.78 4.10
N ASP A 386 18.15 -5.48 4.29
CA ASP A 386 18.02 -4.79 5.59
C ASP A 386 17.07 -3.58 5.57
N ILE A 387 16.63 -3.21 4.36
CA ILE A 387 15.77 -2.08 4.04
C ILE A 387 14.60 -2.58 3.19
N GLY A 388 13.39 -2.11 3.50
CA GLY A 388 12.18 -2.36 2.74
C GLY A 388 11.56 -3.72 3.03
N TRP A 389 10.74 -4.18 2.10
CA TRP A 389 10.19 -5.53 2.07
C TRP A 389 11.28 -6.53 1.71
N VAL A 390 11.26 -7.67 2.41
CA VAL A 390 12.32 -8.68 2.36
C VAL A 390 12.30 -9.46 1.03
N TYR A 391 13.48 -9.70 0.47
CA TYR A 391 13.65 -10.46 -0.77
C TYR A 391 13.92 -11.94 -0.53
N GLY A 392 13.74 -12.74 -1.60
CA GLY A 392 14.11 -14.16 -1.59
C GLY A 392 13.23 -15.03 -0.71
N THR A 393 11.96 -14.66 -0.51
CA THR A 393 10.95 -15.51 0.13
C THR A 393 9.60 -15.39 -0.59
N VAL A 394 8.80 -16.46 -0.54
CA VAL A 394 7.43 -16.49 -1.08
C VAL A 394 6.43 -15.74 -0.20
N THR A 395 6.72 -15.60 1.10
CA THR A 395 5.89 -14.89 2.09
C THR A 395 6.65 -13.69 2.63
N GLU A 396 6.91 -12.70 1.77
CA GLU A 396 7.65 -11.50 2.16
C GLU A 396 6.92 -10.69 3.24
N ASP A 397 5.60 -10.82 3.30
CA ASP A 397 4.73 -10.14 4.24
C ASP A 397 5.05 -10.53 5.69
N VAL A 398 4.91 -11.80 6.03
CA VAL A 398 5.14 -12.30 7.39
C VAL A 398 6.58 -12.02 7.83
N VAL A 399 7.56 -12.21 6.93
CA VAL A 399 8.98 -11.98 7.23
C VAL A 399 9.27 -10.50 7.45
N THR A 400 8.69 -9.61 6.64
CA THR A 400 8.89 -8.17 6.80
C THR A 400 8.36 -7.70 8.16
N GLY A 401 7.16 -8.16 8.55
CA GLY A 401 6.60 -7.86 9.87
C GLY A 401 7.43 -8.44 11.01
N TYR A 402 7.85 -9.70 10.90
CA TYR A 402 8.72 -10.36 11.88
C TYR A 402 10.03 -9.60 12.09
N ARG A 403 10.69 -9.14 11.01
CA ARG A 403 11.94 -8.37 11.11
C ARG A 403 11.77 -7.02 11.79
N MET A 404 10.59 -6.42 11.73
CA MET A 404 10.28 -5.23 12.52
C MET A 404 10.14 -5.59 14.01
N HIS A 405 9.41 -6.67 14.34
CA HIS A 405 9.21 -7.10 15.73
C HIS A 405 10.50 -7.52 16.44
N ILE A 406 11.43 -8.22 15.78
CA ILE A 406 12.72 -8.58 16.40
C ILE A 406 13.63 -7.37 16.66
N LYS A 407 13.37 -6.22 16.05
CA LYS A 407 14.02 -4.94 16.37
C LYS A 407 13.37 -4.21 17.54
N GLY A 408 12.30 -4.76 18.11
CA GLY A 408 11.54 -4.17 19.21
C GLY A 408 10.41 -3.23 18.79
N TRP A 409 10.12 -3.12 17.50
CA TRP A 409 8.91 -2.43 17.06
C TRP A 409 7.66 -3.21 17.48
N ARG A 410 6.57 -2.49 17.69
CA ARG A 410 5.23 -3.02 17.95
C ARG A 410 4.34 -2.82 16.73
N SER A 411 3.29 -3.61 16.61
CA SER A 411 2.20 -3.36 15.66
C SER A 411 0.88 -3.24 16.40
N ARG A 412 -0.15 -2.73 15.72
CA ARG A 412 -1.50 -2.58 16.27
C ARG A 412 -2.55 -3.21 15.38
N TYR A 413 -3.59 -3.75 15.98
CA TYR A 413 -4.74 -4.29 15.25
C TYR A 413 -5.91 -3.30 15.28
N CYS A 414 -6.32 -2.80 14.10
CA CYS A 414 -7.42 -1.84 13.98
C CYS A 414 -8.64 -2.50 13.34
N SER A 415 -9.66 -2.76 14.15
CA SER A 415 -10.96 -3.24 13.67
C SER A 415 -12.00 -2.15 13.89
N ILE A 416 -12.67 -1.74 12.81
CA ILE A 416 -13.75 -0.76 12.81
C ILE A 416 -15.00 -1.32 12.13
N TYR A 417 -16.14 -0.73 12.45
CA TYR A 417 -17.43 -1.04 11.83
C TYR A 417 -18.05 0.23 11.24
N PRO A 418 -18.55 0.21 9.99
CA PRO A 418 -18.38 -0.82 8.96
C PRO A 418 -16.91 -1.12 8.66
N HIS A 419 -16.62 -2.32 8.13
CA HIS A 419 -15.24 -2.78 7.90
C HIS A 419 -14.43 -1.79 7.06
N ALA A 420 -13.16 -1.58 7.42
CA ALA A 420 -12.28 -0.63 6.74
C ALA A 420 -12.04 -0.98 5.27
N PHE A 421 -11.70 -2.25 5.04
CA PHE A 421 -11.35 -2.78 3.73
C PHE A 421 -12.19 -4.02 3.46
N ILE A 422 -12.63 -4.17 2.22
CA ILE A 422 -13.30 -5.36 1.72
C ILE A 422 -12.55 -5.80 0.47
N GLY A 423 -12.35 -7.10 0.31
CA GLY A 423 -11.83 -7.67 -0.91
C GLY A 423 -12.69 -8.79 -1.49
N THR A 424 -12.33 -9.26 -2.67
CA THR A 424 -13.07 -10.32 -3.36
C THR A 424 -12.46 -11.69 -3.03
N ALA A 425 -13.25 -12.62 -2.49
CA ALA A 425 -12.74 -13.97 -2.19
C ALA A 425 -12.62 -14.84 -3.45
N PRO A 426 -11.65 -15.80 -3.48
CA PRO A 426 -11.65 -16.87 -4.46
C PRO A 426 -12.95 -17.69 -4.36
N ILE A 427 -13.66 -17.82 -5.47
CA ILE A 427 -14.93 -18.56 -5.52
C ILE A 427 -14.74 -20.06 -5.75
N ASN A 428 -13.59 -20.46 -6.30
CA ASN A 428 -13.32 -21.86 -6.64
C ASN A 428 -12.31 -22.51 -5.66
N LEU A 429 -12.51 -23.81 -5.43
CA LEU A 429 -11.69 -24.59 -4.50
C LEU A 429 -10.22 -24.68 -4.97
N THR A 430 -9.98 -24.74 -6.28
CA THR A 430 -8.65 -24.87 -6.85
C THR A 430 -7.75 -23.67 -6.52
N GLU A 431 -8.23 -22.44 -6.72
CA GLU A 431 -7.52 -21.21 -6.34
C GLU A 431 -7.29 -21.17 -4.83
N ARG A 432 -8.28 -21.57 -4.04
CA ARG A 432 -8.15 -21.63 -2.58
C ARG A 432 -7.04 -22.61 -2.15
N LEU A 433 -6.98 -23.80 -2.75
CA LEU A 433 -5.94 -24.79 -2.46
C LEU A 433 -4.55 -24.28 -2.86
N PHE A 434 -4.42 -23.65 -4.03
CA PHE A 434 -3.14 -23.04 -4.44
C PHE A 434 -2.72 -21.91 -3.50
N GLN A 435 -3.67 -21.11 -3.00
CA GLN A 435 -3.38 -20.06 -2.03
C GLN A 435 -2.83 -20.64 -0.72
N VAL A 436 -3.50 -21.65 -0.17
CA VAL A 436 -3.08 -22.33 1.07
C VAL A 436 -1.74 -23.04 0.89
N LEU A 437 -1.51 -23.67 -0.27
CA LEU A 437 -0.22 -24.29 -0.59
C LEU A 437 0.92 -23.26 -0.57
N ARG A 438 0.73 -22.09 -1.21
CA ARG A 438 1.74 -21.02 -1.19
C ARG A 438 2.04 -20.53 0.22
N TRP A 439 1.02 -20.36 1.06
CA TRP A 439 1.21 -19.98 2.46
C TRP A 439 2.00 -21.02 3.24
N SER A 440 1.70 -22.31 3.03
CA SER A 440 2.38 -23.43 3.67
C SER A 440 3.85 -23.53 3.27
N THR A 441 4.13 -23.40 1.97
CA THR A 441 5.50 -23.38 1.45
C THR A 441 6.29 -22.20 2.01
N GLY A 442 5.68 -21.00 2.06
CA GLY A 442 6.31 -19.84 2.66
C GLY A 442 6.59 -20.01 4.15
N SER A 443 5.65 -20.53 4.94
CA SER A 443 5.87 -20.81 6.36
C SER A 443 7.07 -21.74 6.60
N LEU A 444 7.19 -22.82 5.82
CA LEU A 444 8.32 -23.75 5.90
C LEU A 444 9.64 -23.08 5.47
N GLU A 445 9.61 -22.28 4.41
CA GLU A 445 10.77 -21.50 3.97
C GLU A 445 11.26 -20.58 5.09
N ILE A 446 10.36 -19.86 5.77
CA ILE A 446 10.71 -19.00 6.91
C ILE A 446 11.39 -19.83 8.01
N PHE A 447 10.82 -20.99 8.36
CA PHE A 447 11.35 -21.85 9.41
C PHE A 447 12.78 -22.35 9.09
N PHE A 448 13.06 -22.72 7.84
CA PHE A 448 14.40 -23.16 7.44
C PHE A 448 15.35 -22.01 7.03
N SER A 449 14.88 -20.77 7.06
CA SER A 449 15.69 -19.60 6.70
C SER A 449 16.43 -19.00 7.91
N ARG A 450 17.27 -18.00 7.63
CA ARG A 450 17.88 -17.14 8.67
C ARG A 450 16.85 -16.35 9.49
N ASN A 451 15.61 -16.26 9.04
CA ASN A 451 14.51 -15.58 9.74
C ASN A 451 13.74 -16.51 10.69
N ASN A 452 14.32 -17.65 11.09
CA ASN A 452 13.68 -18.58 12.01
C ASN A 452 13.35 -17.91 13.37
N PRO A 453 12.09 -17.95 13.83
CA PRO A 453 11.66 -17.41 15.12
C PRO A 453 12.39 -17.95 16.36
N LEU A 454 12.92 -19.19 16.31
CA LEU A 454 13.67 -19.81 17.41
C LEU A 454 14.89 -18.96 17.80
N PHE A 455 15.58 -18.40 16.79
CA PHE A 455 16.77 -17.57 16.96
C PHE A 455 16.46 -16.06 16.98
N GLY A 456 15.19 -15.69 17.18
CA GLY A 456 14.77 -14.30 17.27
C GLY A 456 15.48 -13.52 18.39
N SER A 457 15.55 -12.20 18.22
CA SER A 457 16.16 -11.28 19.19
C SER A 457 15.48 -11.28 20.56
N THR A 458 16.18 -10.83 21.61
CA THR A 458 15.62 -10.63 22.96
C THR A 458 14.53 -9.56 23.00
N PHE A 459 14.44 -8.70 21.98
CA PHE A 459 13.36 -7.72 21.85
C PHE A 459 12.02 -8.33 21.38
N LEU A 460 12.00 -9.59 20.94
CA LEU A 460 10.78 -10.30 20.60
C LEU A 460 10.16 -10.87 21.88
N HIS A 461 8.93 -10.44 22.20
CA HIS A 461 8.21 -10.90 23.39
C HIS A 461 8.12 -12.44 23.42
N PRO A 462 8.36 -13.14 24.55
CA PRO A 462 8.41 -14.60 24.59
C PRO A 462 7.16 -15.28 24.03
N LEU A 463 5.96 -14.79 24.38
CA LEU A 463 4.71 -15.31 23.82
C LEU A 463 4.51 -14.94 22.34
N GLN A 464 5.07 -13.80 21.89
CA GLN A 464 5.07 -13.44 20.46
C GLN A 464 5.97 -14.39 19.67
N ARG A 465 7.11 -14.79 20.25
CA ARG A 465 8.01 -15.80 19.68
C ARG A 465 7.29 -17.13 19.52
N VAL A 466 6.58 -17.59 20.55
CA VAL A 466 5.77 -18.82 20.47
C VAL A 466 4.72 -18.71 19.37
N ALA A 467 4.05 -17.57 19.23
CA ALA A 467 3.10 -17.36 18.14
C ALA A 467 3.75 -17.44 16.75
N TYR A 468 4.90 -16.80 16.55
CA TYR A 468 5.66 -16.90 15.29
C TYR A 468 6.15 -18.32 15.00
N ILE A 469 6.60 -19.06 16.03
CA ILE A 469 6.95 -20.48 15.89
C ILE A 469 5.71 -21.23 15.41
N ASN A 470 4.58 -21.11 16.09
CA ASN A 470 3.34 -21.81 15.73
C ASN A 470 2.92 -21.56 14.26
N ILE A 471 2.99 -20.31 13.80
CA ILE A 471 2.64 -19.92 12.42
C ILE A 471 3.63 -20.47 11.39
N THR A 472 4.92 -20.59 11.74
CA THR A 472 5.98 -21.05 10.82
C THR A 472 6.16 -22.57 10.83
N THR A 473 5.86 -23.25 11.94
CA THR A 473 5.93 -24.71 12.06
C THR A 473 4.64 -25.41 11.67
N GLY A 474 3.52 -24.70 11.53
CA GLY A 474 2.25 -25.28 11.11
C GLY A 474 2.08 -25.22 9.60
N PRO A 475 2.38 -26.29 8.83
CA PRO A 475 1.64 -26.52 7.60
C PRO A 475 0.19 -26.95 7.95
N PRO A 476 -0.79 -26.69 7.07
CA PRO A 476 -2.22 -27.01 7.28
C PRO A 476 -2.44 -28.52 7.49
N PRO A 477 -3.59 -28.92 8.05
CA PRO A 477 -3.69 -29.91 9.10
C PRO A 477 -3.52 -31.35 8.60
N CYS A 478 -2.40 -31.99 8.96
CA CYS A 478 -2.37 -33.44 9.13
C CYS A 478 -2.00 -33.85 10.57
N SER A 479 -1.42 -32.96 11.37
CA SER A 479 -0.99 -33.25 12.75
C SER A 479 -1.93 -32.69 13.83
N THR A 480 -2.89 -31.81 13.52
CA THR A 480 -3.90 -31.35 14.48
C THR A 480 -5.12 -32.27 14.60
N CYS A 481 -5.17 -33.37 13.84
CA CYS A 481 -6.10 -34.48 14.10
C CYS A 481 -5.74 -35.28 15.38
N THR A 482 -4.69 -34.91 16.12
CA THR A 482 -4.35 -35.50 17.43
C THR A 482 -4.36 -34.53 18.61
N TRP A 483 -4.86 -33.29 18.45
CA TRP A 483 -5.14 -32.40 19.59
C TRP A 483 -6.65 -32.06 19.81
N PRO A 484 -7.58 -33.03 19.78
CA PRO A 484 -8.93 -32.80 20.26
C PRO A 484 -8.97 -32.97 21.79
N SER A 485 -8.71 -31.91 22.58
CA SER A 485 -9.19 -31.90 24.00
C SER A 485 -9.05 -30.61 24.82
N CYS A 486 -8.24 -29.60 24.49
CA CYS A 486 -7.94 -28.57 25.52
C CYS A 486 -8.63 -27.20 25.44
N TRP A 487 -9.39 -26.85 24.41
CA TRP A 487 -10.03 -25.51 24.34
C TRP A 487 -11.52 -25.52 23.96
N ALA A 488 -12.20 -26.64 24.23
CA ALA A 488 -13.66 -26.71 24.26
C ALA A 488 -14.13 -26.81 25.72
N ARG A 489 -13.92 -25.72 26.48
CA ARG A 489 -14.60 -25.33 27.73
C ARG A 489 -13.93 -24.08 28.28
N CYS A 490 -14.40 -22.91 27.83
CA CYS A 490 -14.51 -21.66 28.60
C CYS A 490 -15.42 -20.72 27.82
#